data_AF-A0A0B7BXR2-F1
#
_entry.id   AF-A0A0B7BXR2-F1
#
_cell.length_a   1.000
_cell.length_b   1.000
_cell.length_c   1.000
_cell.angle_alpha   90.00
_cell.angle_beta   90.00
_cell.angle_gamma   90.00
#
_symmetry.space_group_name_H-M   'P 1'
#
loop_
_entity.id
_entity.type
_entity.pdbx_description
1 polymer ?
#
loop_
_entity_poly.entity_id
_entity_poly.type
_entity_poly.pdbx_seq_one_letter_code
_entity_poly.pdbx_strand_id
1 'polypeptide(L)' 'NDLIVLEDNQPLNIGDKIKMEKVLAVGSQDFTIVGRPLLDNTKAYVNCTVVEKNIQAPEVSYTKFDGKGVK' A
#
# COMPACT_ATOMS: atom_id res chain seq x y z
N ASN A 1 0.46 5.83 14.77
CA ASN A 1 -0.48 6.36 13.75
C ASN A 1 0.35 6.57 12.54
N ASP A 2 0.18 5.68 11.58
CA ASP A 2 1.14 5.49 10.51
C ASP A 2 0.48 5.88 9.20
N LEU A 3 1.31 6.24 8.22
CA LEU A 3 0.85 6.61 6.89
C LEU A 3 1.39 5.59 5.89
N ILE A 4 0.53 5.20 4.96
CA ILE A 4 0.89 4.37 3.81
C ILE A 4 0.55 5.15 2.55
N VAL A 5 1.40 5.02 1.53
CA VAL A 5 1.17 5.59 0.21
C VAL A 5 0.73 4.45 -0.71
N LEU A 6 -0.35 4.69 -1.44
CA LEU A 6 -0.77 3.81 -2.51
C LEU A 6 -0.26 4.37 -3.83
N GLU A 7 0.28 3.49 -4.65
CA GLU A 7 0.51 3.79 -6.06
C GLU A 7 -0.84 3.78 -6.80
N ASP A 8 -0.89 4.53 -7.89
CA ASP A 8 -2.07 4.72 -8.74
C ASP A 8 -3.25 5.48 -8.10
N ASN A 9 -4.03 6.13 -8.97
CA ASN A 9 -5.23 6.83 -8.55
C ASN A 9 -6.38 5.84 -8.32
N GLN A 10 -6.67 5.57 -7.05
CA GLN A 10 -7.85 4.80 -6.63
C GLN A 10 -9.11 5.69 -6.64
N PRO A 11 -10.32 5.14 -6.90
CA PRO A 11 -11.58 5.88 -6.93
C PRO A 11 -12.09 6.23 -5.52
N LEU A 12 -11.25 6.91 -4.74
CA LEU A 12 -11.47 7.34 -3.35
C LEU A 12 -11.35 8.86 -3.27
N ASN A 13 -11.99 9.49 -2.29
CA ASN A 13 -11.86 10.92 -2.01
C ASN A 13 -11.13 11.17 -0.70
N ILE A 14 -10.51 12.34 -0.56
CA ILE A 14 -9.92 12.78 0.71
C ILE A 14 -11.03 12.84 1.76
N GLY A 15 -10.80 12.25 2.93
CA GLY A 15 -11.76 12.10 4.02
C GLY A 15 -12.53 10.77 4.02
N ASP A 16 -12.44 9.96 2.95
CA ASP A 16 -13.10 8.65 2.91
C ASP A 16 -12.54 7.72 3.99
N LYS A 17 -13.46 7.04 4.69
CA LYS A 17 -13.13 6.01 5.67
C LYS A 17 -13.21 4.66 5.00
N ILE A 18 -12.12 3.90 5.09
CA ILE A 18 -11.97 2.62 4.40
C ILE A 18 -11.74 1.53 5.44
N LYS A 19 -12.44 0.41 5.26
CA LYS A 19 -12.19 -0.82 6.01
C LYS A 19 -11.30 -1.73 5.17
N MET A 20 -10.10 -2.03 5.67
CA MET A 20 -9.19 -2.98 5.04
C MET A 20 -9.61 -4.40 5.40
N GLU A 21 -10.12 -5.16 4.42
CA GLU A 21 -10.69 -6.49 4.67
C GLU A 21 -9.66 -7.62 4.61
N LYS A 22 -8.54 -7.41 3.92
CA LYS A 22 -7.50 -8.44 3.73
C LYS A 22 -6.42 -8.30 4.79
N VAL A 23 -6.65 -8.87 5.96
CA VAL A 23 -5.67 -8.90 7.06
C VAL A 23 -5.03 -10.29 7.13
N LEU A 24 -3.71 -10.36 7.02
CA LEU A 24 -2.98 -11.64 7.12
C LEU A 24 -2.69 -12.02 8.58
N ALA A 25 -2.28 -11.06 9.40
CA ALA A 25 -1.92 -11.30 10.79
C ALA A 25 -2.17 -10.06 11.64
N VAL A 26 -2.39 -10.26 12.94
CA VAL A 26 -2.46 -9.20 13.96
C VAL A 26 -1.56 -9.62 15.13
N GLY A 27 -0.63 -8.75 15.50
CA GLY A 27 0.26 -8.94 16.63
C GLY A 27 -0.18 -8.14 17.85
N SER A 28 0.05 -8.72 19.03
CA SER A 28 0.00 -8.08 20.33
C SER A 28 1.33 -8.31 21.05
N GLN A 29 1.50 -7.75 22.24
CA GLN A 29 2.71 -7.96 23.05
C GLN A 29 2.91 -9.44 23.43
N ASP A 30 1.81 -10.14 23.76
CA ASP A 30 1.87 -11.50 24.32
C ASP A 30 1.43 -12.61 23.36
N PHE A 31 0.85 -12.25 22.20
CA PHE A 31 0.37 -13.24 21.22
C PHE A 31 0.29 -12.67 19.81
N THR A 32 0.18 -13.56 18.82
CA THR A 32 -0.05 -13.22 17.41
C THR A 32 -1.14 -14.11 16.84
N ILE A 33 -2.06 -13.53 16.08
CA ILE A 33 -3.10 -14.25 15.34
C ILE A 33 -2.74 -14.22 13.86
N VAL A 34 -2.62 -15.39 13.23
CA VAL A 34 -2.24 -15.52 11.80
C VAL A 34 -3.34 -16.23 11.03
N GLY A 35 -3.74 -15.66 9.90
CA GLY A 35 -4.75 -16.19 9.00
C GLY A 35 -4.26 -17.33 8.12
N ARG A 36 -5.18 -18.02 7.44
CA ARG A 36 -4.88 -19.07 6.46
C ARG A 36 -5.84 -19.01 5.27
N PRO A 37 -5.53 -18.24 4.21
CA PRO A 37 -4.43 -17.26 4.10
C PRO A 37 -4.73 -15.92 4.79
N LEU A 38 -6.02 -15.57 4.95
CA LEU A 38 -6.48 -14.33 5.57
C LEU A 38 -7.16 -14.63 6.89
N LEU A 39 -7.23 -13.62 7.76
CA LEU A 39 -8.07 -13.62 8.94
C LEU A 39 -9.53 -13.37 8.56
N ASP A 40 -10.43 -13.93 9.36
CA ASP A 40 -11.85 -13.68 9.25
C ASP A 40 -12.16 -12.20 9.54
N ASN A 41 -12.99 -11.58 8.69
CA ASN A 41 -13.33 -10.16 8.74
C ASN A 41 -14.15 -9.75 9.98
N THR A 42 -14.60 -10.72 10.78
CA THR A 42 -15.24 -10.52 12.08
C THR A 42 -14.26 -10.50 13.25
N LYS A 43 -13.03 -10.97 13.05
CA LYS A 43 -12.03 -11.13 14.13
C LYS A 43 -11.06 -9.96 14.24
N ALA A 44 -10.90 -9.19 13.16
CA ALA A 44 -10.02 -8.02 13.14
C ALA A 44 -10.60 -6.94 12.21
N TYR A 45 -10.52 -5.69 12.67
CA TYR A 45 -10.98 -4.51 11.92
C TYR A 45 -9.84 -3.51 11.80
N VAL A 46 -9.43 -3.23 10.56
CA VAL A 46 -8.43 -2.21 10.26
C VAL A 46 -9.12 -1.09 9.51
N ASN A 47 -9.30 0.05 10.17
CA ASN A 47 -9.90 1.24 9.59
C ASN A 47 -8.79 2.24 9.23
N CYS A 48 -8.87 2.80 8.03
CA CYS A 48 -8.01 3.89 7.60
C CYS A 48 -8.83 5.05 7.02
N THR A 49 -8.18 6.18 6.81
CA THR A 49 -8.78 7.37 6.23
C THR A 49 -7.86 7.94 5.17
N VAL A 50 -8.41 8.34 4.03
CA VAL A 50 -7.64 9.02 2.99
C VAL A 50 -7.36 10.44 3.44
N VAL A 51 -6.09 10.76 3.69
CA VAL A 51 -5.67 12.08 4.19
C VAL A 51 -5.20 13.02 3.09
N GLU A 52 -4.65 12.47 2.00
CA GLU A 52 -4.05 13.25 0.90
C GLU A 52 -4.17 12.47 -0.41
N LYS A 53 -4.22 13.22 -1.52
CA LYS A 53 -3.99 12.72 -2.88
C LYS A 53 -3.04 13.66 -3.60
N ASN A 54 -1.96 13.11 -4.13
CA ASN A 54 -0.91 13.88 -4.78
C ASN A 54 -0.34 13.12 -5.97
N ILE A 55 0.40 13.82 -6.82
CA ILE A 55 1.17 13.24 -7.92
C ILE A 55 2.58 12.91 -7.43
N GLN A 56 3.16 11.82 -7.97
CA GLN A 56 4.55 11.48 -7.70
C GLN A 56 5.48 12.55 -8.30
N ALA A 57 6.62 12.78 -7.66
CA ALA A 57 7.68 13.58 -8.25
C ALA A 57 8.17 12.93 -9.56
N PRO A 58 8.64 13.72 -10.54
CA PRO A 58 9.12 13.18 -11.81
C PRO A 58 10.23 12.15 -11.61
N GLU A 59 10.04 10.95 -12.15
CA GLU A 59 11.08 9.92 -12.21
C GLU A 59 11.84 10.03 -13.54
N VAL A 60 13.17 10.15 -13.46
CA VAL A 60 14.03 10.29 -14.64
C VAL A 60 14.68 8.95 -14.96
N SER A 61 14.25 8.33 -16.05
CA SER A 61 14.92 7.17 -16.64
C SER A 61 15.86 7.61 -17.76
N TYR A 62 17.15 7.30 -17.63
CA TYR A 62 18.19 7.66 -18.61
C TYR A 62 18.98 6.42 -19.03
N THR A 63 18.94 6.11 -20.33
CA THR A 63 19.72 5.04 -20.93
C THR A 63 20.74 5.64 -21.89
N LYS A 64 22.03 5.41 -21.63
CA LYS A 64 23.14 5.84 -22.49
C LYS A 64 23.55 4.71 -23.44
N PHE A 65 23.49 4.97 -24.74
CA PHE A 65 24.09 4.11 -25.75
C PHE A 65 25.48 4.63 -26.12
N ASP A 66 26.52 3.80 -25.97
CA ASP A 66 27.92 4.20 -26.20
C ASP A 66 28.44 3.82 -27.60
N GLY A 67 27.57 3.30 -28.47
CA GLY A 67 27.93 2.92 -29.83
C GLY A 67 28.89 1.73 -29.95
N LYS A 68 29.29 1.07 -28.84
CA LYS A 68 30.14 -0.12 -28.85
C LYS A 68 29.32 -1.36 -29.21
N GLY A 69 28.90 -1.43 -30.47
CA GLY A 69 28.09 -2.53 -30.99
C GLY A 69 27.63 -2.36 -32.43
N VAL A 70 27.93 -1.24 -33.09
CA VAL A 70 27.72 -1.10 -34.53
C VAL A 70 28.85 -1.85 -35.24
N LYS A 71 28.55 -3.08 -35.70
CA LYS A 71 29.38 -3.81 -36.67
C LYS A 71 29.14 -3.27 -38.07
#